data_AF-A0A874BJK0-F1
#
_entry.id   AF-A0A874BJK0-F1
#
_cell.length_a   1.000
_cell.length_b   1.000
_cell.length_c   1.000
_cell.angle_alpha   90.00
_cell.angle_beta   90.00
_cell.angle_gamma   90.00
#
_symmetry.space_group_name_H-M   'P 1'
#
loop_
_entity.id
_entity.type
_entity.pdbx_description
1 polymer ?
#
loop_
_entity_poly.entity_id
_entity_poly.type
_entity_poly.pdbx_seq_one_letter_code
_entity_poly.pdbx_strand_id
1 'polypeptide(L)' 'GLLLLLLLSMGGTWASKEPLRPRCRPINATLAVEKEGCPVCITVNTTICAGYCPTM' A
#
# COMPACT_ATOMS: atom_id res chain seq x y z
N GLY A 1 -34.27 -5.95 -17.06
CA GLY A 1 -33.96 -5.69 -18.48
C GLY A 1 -32.49 -5.94 -18.73
N LEU A 2 -32.14 -6.51 -19.89
CA LEU A 2 -30.76 -6.83 -20.29
C LEU A 2 -29.80 -5.64 -20.13
N LEU A 3 -30.32 -4.42 -20.34
CA LEU A 3 -29.62 -3.16 -20.15
C LEU A 3 -29.18 -2.93 -18.69
N LEU A 4 -30.01 -3.29 -17.71
CA LEU A 4 -29.68 -3.18 -16.28
C LEU A 4 -28.57 -4.16 -15.88
N LEU A 5 -28.55 -5.35 -16.50
CA LEU A 5 -27.49 -6.36 -16.31
C LEU A 5 -26.14 -5.87 -16.86
N LEU A 6 -26.15 -5.26 -18.04
CA LEU A 6 -24.95 -4.69 -18.67
C LEU A 6 -24.35 -3.56 -17.83
N LEU A 7 -25.19 -2.70 -17.23
CA LEU A 7 -24.75 -1.61 -16.36
C LEU A 7 -24.09 -2.10 -15.06
N LEU A 8 -24.62 -3.18 -14.45
CA LEU A 8 -24.03 -3.80 -13.26
C LEU A 8 -22.68 -4.48 -13.54
N SER A 9 -22.49 -5.03 -14.75
CA SER A 9 -21.24 -5.68 -15.15
C SER A 9 -20.09 -4.70 -15.40
N MET A 10 -20.41 -3.44 -15.74
CA MET A 10 -19.42 -2.39 -16.01
C MET A 10 -18.96 -1.67 -14.73
N GLY A 11 -19.68 -1.89 -13.62
CA GLY A 11 -19.31 -1.45 -12.27
C GLY A 11 -18.30 -2.36 -11.58
N GLY A 12 -17.58 -3.20 -12.32
CA GLY A 12 -16.45 -3.97 -11.83
C GLY A 12 -15.41 -3.03 -11.26
N THR A 13 -15.50 -2.80 -9.95
CA THR A 13 -14.58 -2.00 -9.16
C THR A 13 -13.17 -2.42 -9.54
N TRP A 14 -12.36 -1.45 -9.94
CA TRP A 14 -10.91 -1.61 -10.07
C TRP A 14 -10.37 -1.79 -8.66
N ALA A 15 -10.63 -2.96 -8.07
CA ALA A 15 -10.12 -3.33 -6.78
C ALA A 15 -8.61 -3.48 -6.95
N SER A 16 -7.85 -2.70 -6.17
CA SER A 16 -6.41 -2.84 -6.12
C SER A 16 -6.06 -4.32 -5.95
N LYS A 17 -5.27 -4.88 -6.87
CA LYS A 17 -4.83 -6.29 -6.89
C LYS A 17 -3.83 -6.60 -5.76
N GLU A 18 -3.81 -5.78 -4.71
CA GLU A 18 -2.98 -6.01 -3.55
C GLU A 18 -3.67 -7.06 -2.67
N PRO A 19 -2.98 -8.15 -2.30
CA PRO A 19 -3.52 -9.10 -1.34
C PRO A 19 -3.93 -8.36 -0.06
N LEU A 20 -5.12 -8.63 0.48
CA LEU A 20 -5.59 -8.02 1.73
C LEU A 20 -4.64 -8.25 2.92
N ARG A 21 -3.85 -9.33 2.87
CA ARG A 21 -2.81 -9.67 3.85
C ARG A 21 -1.54 -10.15 3.13
N PRO A 22 -0.71 -9.23 2.62
CA PRO A 22 0.54 -9.63 1.99
C PRO A 22 1.47 -10.23 3.05
N ARG A 23 2.21 -11.30 2.71
CA ARG A 23 3.31 -11.76 3.57
C ARG A 23 4.34 -10.65 3.73
N CYS A 24 5.04 -10.64 4.87
CA CYS A 24 6.15 -9.71 5.10
C CYS A 24 7.14 -9.74 3.93
N ARG A 25 7.33 -8.58 3.28
CA ARG A 25 8.23 -8.37 2.14
C ARG A 25 8.79 -6.94 2.17
N PRO A 26 9.90 -6.66 1.45
CA PRO A 26 10.34 -5.29 1.23
C PRO A 26 9.30 -4.49 0.43
N ILE A 27 9.01 -3.27 0.86
CA ILE A 27 8.16 -2.30 0.18
C ILE A 27 8.87 -0.95 0.11
N ASN A 28 8.56 -0.16 -0.93
CA ASN A 28 9.01 1.23 -1.00
C ASN A 28 8.19 2.07 -0.02
N ALA A 29 8.85 2.88 0.80
CA ALA A 29 8.25 3.79 1.75
C ALA A 29 9.04 5.11 1.81
N THR A 30 8.32 6.19 2.10
CA THR A 30 8.94 7.50 2.38
C THR A 30 9.13 7.65 3.88
N LEU A 31 10.38 7.81 4.33
CA LEU A 31 10.72 7.99 5.73
C LEU A 31 11.20 9.42 5.99
N ALA A 32 10.70 10.01 7.07
CA ALA A 32 11.25 11.21 7.66
C ALA A 32 12.56 10.87 8.36
N VAL A 33 13.63 11.57 8.00
CA VAL A 33 14.97 11.45 8.58
C VAL A 33 15.29 12.74 9.30
N GLU A 34 15.51 12.61 10.59
CA GLU A 34 15.79 13.70 11.51
C GLU A 34 17.14 13.45 12.19
N LYS A 35 17.83 14.53 12.52
CA LYS A 35 19.10 14.48 13.23
C LYS A 35 19.20 15.64 14.19
N GLU A 36 19.54 15.33 15.44
CA GLU A 36 19.79 16.33 16.48
C GLU A 36 20.79 17.39 16.01
N GLY A 37 20.46 18.66 16.26
CA GLY A 37 21.24 19.81 15.81
C GLY A 37 21.01 20.23 14.34
N CYS A 38 20.17 19.52 13.58
CA CYS A 38 19.75 19.96 12.25
C CYS A 38 18.39 20.68 12.34
N PRO A 39 18.20 21.84 11.68
CA PRO A 39 16.96 22.62 11.81
C PRO A 39 15.80 22.10 10.95
N VAL A 40 16.03 21.06 10.14
CA VAL A 40 15.09 20.58 9.12
C VAL A 40 15.06 19.06 9.11
N CYS A 41 13.85 18.51 8.99
CA CYS A 41 13.56 17.11 8.69
C CYS A 41 13.56 16.89 7.17
N ILE A 42 14.19 15.81 6.70
CA ILE A 42 14.20 15.46 5.26
C ILE A 42 13.45 14.15 5.06
N THR A 43 12.59 14.10 4.04
CA THR A 43 11.91 12.87 3.64
C THR A 43 12.70 12.16 2.54
N VAL A 44 12.96 10.86 2.71
CA VAL A 44 13.67 10.04 1.73
C VAL A 44 12.84 8.83 1.31
N ASN A 45 12.92 8.46 0.05
CA ASN A 45 12.34 7.21 -0.44
C ASN A 45 13.35 6.08 -0.20
N THR A 46 12.92 5.06 0.52
CA THR A 46 13.73 3.88 0.83
C THR A 46 12.87 2.62 0.86
N THR A 47 13.48 1.46 1.10
CA THR A 47 12.78 0.19 1.26
C THR A 47 12.70 -0.22 2.72
N ILE A 48 11.51 -0.60 3.19
CA ILE A 48 11.28 -1.16 4.53
C ILE A 48 10.60 -2.52 4.45
N CYS A 49 10.62 -3.31 5.52
CA CYS A 49 9.86 -4.57 5.57
C CYS A 49 8.45 -4.31 6.14
N ALA A 50 7.41 -4.75 5.42
CA ALA A 50 6.02 -4.65 5.88
C ALA A 50 5.19 -5.86 5.41
N GLY A 51 4.16 -6.18 6.18
CA GLY A 51 3.21 -7.27 5.90
C GLY A 51 2.96 -8.13 7.13
N TYR A 52 2.43 -9.34 6.90
CA TYR A 52 2.03 -10.26 7.95
C TYR A 52 3.02 -11.43 8.07
N CYS A 53 3.31 -11.81 9.31
CA CYS A 53 4.06 -13.03 9.67
C CYS A 53 3.12 -14.01 10.39
N PRO A 54 3.35 -15.33 10.29
CA PRO A 54 2.67 -16.30 11.14
C PRO A 54 3.09 -16.10 12.61
N THR A 55 2.12 -16.16 13.53
CA THR A 55 2.35 -16.15 14.99
C THR A 55 1.81 -17.46 15.57
N MET A 56 2.54 -18.06 16.52
CA MET A 56 2.15 -19.27 17.27
C MET A 56 1.66 -18.91 18.66
#